data_AF-A0A7J3HD86-F1
#
_entry.id   AF-A0A7J3HD86-F1
#
_cell.length_a   1.000
_cell.length_b   1.000
_cell.length_c   1.000
_cell.angle_alpha   90.00
_cell.angle_beta   90.00
_cell.angle_gamma   90.00
#
_symmetry.space_group_name_H-M   'P 1'
#
loop_
_entity.id
_entity.type
_entity.pdbx_description
1 polymer ?
#
loop_
_entity_poly.entity_id
_entity_poly.type
_entity_poly.pdbx_seq_one_letter_code
_entity_poly.pdbx_strand_id
1 'polypeptide(L)'
;MRTEKLRALKSTGEKYAVLVKTRAPAGVSVYYPLTTTAAPSYPLPPPTTLAGALAYPYIRTGKSIELIEEAGETCSSTILILDKIVYAAAGAEGWMPAKDVERIYQLIYQKKERWSSLELAYTVGVRGNIYYLDDKLYLLYILINKELANYAYGITRIGRKENLVSVEDVTVEELSKVIKSIGSGTFETYFYLPEEIAICTNHEIISLPKLTKENFCRTTFPITERHCVSKGLGAVRGELKRAGVLIRIEDFEIPIPRQVVS
;
A
#
# COMPACT_ATOMS: atom_id res chain seq x y z
N MET A 1 2.64 -2.14 -40.08
CA MET A 1 1.58 -2.00 -39.04
C MET A 1 1.83 -2.74 -37.72
N ARG A 2 2.33 -3.99 -37.66
CA ARG A 2 2.65 -4.65 -36.37
C ARG A 2 3.92 -4.12 -35.68
N THR A 3 4.89 -3.65 -36.48
CA THR A 3 6.20 -3.15 -36.03
C THR A 3 6.18 -1.69 -35.55
N GLU A 4 5.23 -0.87 -35.99
CA GLU A 4 5.10 0.53 -35.56
C GLU A 4 4.41 0.66 -34.19
N LYS A 5 3.46 -0.24 -33.86
CA LYS A 5 2.90 -0.31 -32.50
C LYS A 5 3.93 -0.71 -31.45
N LEU A 6 4.91 -1.54 -31.80
CA LEU A 6 6.03 -1.92 -30.93
C LEU A 6 7.08 -0.80 -30.77
N ARG A 7 7.16 0.15 -31.71
CA ARG A 7 8.04 1.33 -31.60
C ARG A 7 7.37 2.50 -30.87
N ALA A 8 6.05 2.66 -30.98
CA ALA A 8 5.30 3.66 -30.22
C ALA A 8 5.25 3.37 -28.71
N LEU A 9 5.45 2.12 -28.30
CA LEU A 9 5.62 1.71 -26.90
C LEU A 9 7.03 1.96 -26.33
N LYS A 10 7.98 2.46 -27.13
CA LYS A 10 9.37 2.75 -26.70
C LYS A 10 9.62 4.22 -26.34
N SER A 11 8.60 5.08 -26.39
CA SER A 11 8.72 6.48 -25.94
C SER A 11 8.31 6.70 -24.48
N THR A 12 7.82 5.66 -23.81
CA THR A 12 7.60 5.63 -22.36
C THR A 12 8.83 5.01 -21.72
N GLY A 13 9.47 5.72 -20.78
CA GLY A 13 10.69 5.24 -20.11
C GLY A 13 10.51 3.83 -19.55
N GLU A 14 11.59 3.05 -19.53
CA GLU A 14 11.57 1.68 -19.00
C GLU A 14 11.01 1.69 -17.57
N LYS A 15 9.99 0.84 -17.34
CA LYS A 15 9.37 0.71 -16.02
C LYS A 15 9.94 -0.50 -15.29
N TYR A 16 10.06 -0.39 -13.99
CA TYR A 16 10.65 -1.39 -13.11
C TYR A 16 9.64 -1.78 -12.04
N ALA A 17 9.46 -3.08 -11.84
CA ALA A 17 8.72 -3.62 -10.71
C ALA A 17 9.69 -3.84 -9.54
N VAL A 18 9.38 -3.24 -8.40
CA VAL A 18 10.19 -3.30 -7.19
C VAL A 18 9.36 -3.92 -6.08
N LEU A 19 9.71 -5.13 -5.67
CA LEU A 19 9.15 -5.81 -4.50
C LEU A 19 10.07 -5.57 -3.31
N VAL A 20 9.51 -5.07 -2.21
CA VAL A 20 10.22 -4.82 -0.95
C VAL A 20 9.60 -5.71 0.12
N LYS A 21 10.41 -6.58 0.72
CA LYS A 21 10.00 -7.38 1.88
C LYS A 21 10.44 -6.66 3.14
N THR A 22 9.51 -6.43 4.05
CA THR A 22 9.77 -5.72 5.30
C THR A 22 9.26 -6.48 6.50
N ARG A 23 9.90 -6.23 7.64
CA ARG A 23 9.41 -6.57 8.96
C ARG A 23 8.90 -5.34 9.71
N ALA A 24 7.69 -5.45 10.25
CA ALA A 24 7.01 -4.44 11.04
C ALA A 24 6.68 -5.00 12.44
N PRO A 25 7.67 -5.17 13.33
CA PRO A 25 7.51 -5.87 14.61
C PRO A 25 6.54 -5.19 15.57
N ALA A 26 6.35 -3.88 15.44
CA ALA A 26 5.40 -3.11 16.23
C ALA A 26 4.07 -2.86 15.49
N GLY A 27 3.89 -3.47 14.31
CA GLY A 27 2.79 -3.15 13.42
C GLY A 27 2.92 -1.78 12.75
N VAL A 28 1.88 -1.40 12.00
CA VAL A 28 1.78 -0.10 11.33
C VAL A 28 0.42 0.54 11.59
N SER A 29 0.45 1.78 12.05
CA SER A 29 -0.69 2.69 12.18
C SER A 29 -0.77 3.66 11.01
N VAL A 30 -1.81 3.54 10.16
CA VAL A 30 -2.21 4.59 9.21
C VAL A 30 -3.69 4.90 9.41
N TYR A 31 -4.00 6.10 9.88
CA TYR A 31 -5.38 6.50 10.17
C TYR A 31 -6.13 6.95 8.93
N TYR A 32 -7.44 6.75 8.94
CA TYR A 32 -8.31 7.47 8.01
C TYR A 32 -8.19 8.98 8.28
N PRO A 33 -8.22 9.82 7.23
CA PRO A 33 -8.20 11.25 7.42
C PRO A 33 -9.43 11.75 8.18
N LEU A 34 -9.27 12.87 8.88
CA LEU A 34 -10.32 13.56 9.66
C LEU A 34 -10.89 12.78 10.86
N THR A 35 -10.35 11.62 11.21
CA THR A 35 -10.80 10.86 12.38
C THR A 35 -10.14 11.36 13.66
N THR A 36 -10.89 11.36 14.77
CA THR A 36 -10.41 11.75 16.11
C THR A 36 -9.52 10.68 16.75
N THR A 37 -9.16 10.83 18.02
CA THR A 37 -8.17 10.02 18.75
C THR A 37 -8.42 8.50 18.74
N ALA A 38 -9.66 8.05 18.51
CA ALA A 38 -10.05 6.64 18.36
C ALA A 38 -10.16 6.22 16.87
N ALA A 39 -9.27 6.75 16.05
CA ALA A 39 -9.30 6.58 14.60
C ALA A 39 -9.23 5.09 14.18
N PRO A 40 -10.13 4.63 13.30
CA PRO A 40 -9.87 3.40 12.56
C PRO A 40 -8.55 3.55 11.77
N SER A 41 -7.87 2.43 11.57
CA SER A 41 -6.67 2.36 10.73
C SER A 41 -6.94 1.56 9.48
N TYR A 42 -6.25 1.92 8.40
CA TYR A 42 -6.23 1.12 7.20
C TYR A 42 -5.57 -0.22 7.50
N PRO A 43 -6.15 -1.34 7.05
CA PRO A 43 -5.55 -2.67 7.21
C PRO A 43 -4.16 -2.83 6.60
N LEU A 44 -3.94 -2.17 5.47
CA LEU A 44 -2.68 -2.12 4.77
C LEU A 44 -2.33 -0.65 4.47
N PRO A 45 -1.04 -0.27 4.46
CA PRO A 45 -0.64 1.10 4.18
C PRO A 45 -1.11 1.54 2.78
N PRO A 46 -1.84 2.65 2.64
CA PRO A 46 -2.31 3.13 1.35
C PRO A 46 -1.18 3.52 0.38
N PRO A 47 -1.45 3.63 -0.94
CA PRO A 47 -0.45 4.00 -1.95
C PRO A 47 0.31 5.29 -1.62
N THR A 48 -0.38 6.30 -1.07
CA THR A 48 0.23 7.57 -0.67
C THR A 48 1.22 7.41 0.48
N THR A 49 0.92 6.51 1.43
CA THR A 49 1.83 6.18 2.55
C THR A 49 3.06 5.45 2.05
N LEU A 50 2.90 4.54 1.09
CA LEU A 50 4.02 3.83 0.46
C LEU A 50 4.94 4.78 -0.30
N ALA A 51 4.36 5.73 -1.06
CA ALA A 51 5.14 6.75 -1.75
C ALA A 51 5.91 7.63 -0.75
N GLY A 52 5.29 8.01 0.37
CA GLY A 52 5.96 8.74 1.45
C GLY A 52 7.09 7.93 2.12
N ALA A 53 6.89 6.62 2.28
CA ALA A 53 7.91 5.73 2.83
C ALA A 53 9.15 5.67 1.93
N LEU A 54 8.97 5.57 0.61
CA LEU A 54 10.07 5.58 -0.37
C LEU A 54 10.72 6.97 -0.53
N ALA A 55 9.91 8.04 -0.46
CA ALA A 55 10.42 9.41 -0.55
C ALA A 55 11.32 9.77 0.62
N TYR A 56 11.04 9.27 1.82
CA TYR A 56 11.77 9.60 3.03
C TYR A 56 13.30 9.40 2.92
N PRO A 57 13.82 8.21 2.56
CA PRO A 57 15.26 8.02 2.36
C PRO A 57 15.81 8.85 1.19
N TYR A 58 15.07 8.98 0.08
CA TYR A 58 15.48 9.78 -1.09
C TYR A 58 15.69 11.26 -0.75
N ILE A 59 14.78 11.84 0.02
CA ILE A 59 14.86 13.25 0.44
C ILE A 59 16.01 13.43 1.42
N ARG A 60 16.17 12.49 2.36
CA ARG A 60 17.20 12.56 3.41
C ARG A 60 18.63 12.50 2.86
N THR A 61 18.85 11.83 1.73
CA THR A 61 20.15 11.82 1.05
C THR A 61 20.45 13.08 0.25
N GLY A 62 19.43 13.86 -0.13
CA GLY A 62 19.58 15.05 -0.98
C GLY A 62 19.42 16.38 -0.23
N LYS A 63 18.17 16.75 0.10
CA LYS A 63 17.81 18.03 0.74
C LYS A 63 16.90 17.75 1.92
N SER A 64 17.27 18.20 3.11
CA SER A 64 16.46 18.04 4.33
C SER A 64 15.30 19.04 4.40
N ILE A 65 14.38 18.95 3.45
CA ILE A 65 13.17 19.77 3.40
C ILE A 65 11.97 18.85 3.59
N GLU A 66 11.31 18.92 4.75
CA GLU A 66 10.12 18.09 5.02
C GLU A 66 8.89 18.60 4.25
N LEU A 67 8.77 19.92 4.05
CA LEU A 67 7.62 20.58 3.41
C LEU A 67 8.07 21.50 2.27
N ILE A 68 7.32 21.49 1.17
CA ILE A 68 7.61 22.28 -0.03
C ILE A 68 6.43 23.22 -0.28
N GLU A 69 6.72 24.45 -0.67
CA GLU A 69 5.71 25.34 -1.22
C GLU A 69 5.61 25.13 -2.73
N GLU A 70 4.45 24.71 -3.20
CA GLU A 70 4.17 24.53 -4.62
C GLU A 70 2.84 25.21 -4.97
N ALA A 71 2.87 26.13 -5.94
CA ALA A 71 1.72 26.93 -6.34
C ALA A 71 1.01 27.69 -5.18
N GLY A 72 1.76 28.07 -4.14
CA GLY A 72 1.23 28.76 -2.96
C GLY A 72 0.61 27.85 -1.91
N GLU A 73 0.68 26.52 -2.09
CA GLU A 73 0.23 25.53 -1.12
C GLU A 73 1.43 24.82 -0.47
N THR A 74 1.30 24.53 0.83
CA THR A 74 2.26 23.70 1.54
C THR A 74 1.96 22.23 1.28
N CYS A 75 2.92 21.52 0.68
CA CYS A 75 2.79 20.12 0.33
C CYS A 75 3.92 19.26 0.91
N SER A 76 3.68 17.95 0.98
CA SER A 76 4.69 16.96 1.32
C SER A 76 5.80 16.94 0.28
N SER A 77 7.03 16.82 0.74
CA SER A 77 8.22 16.60 -0.08
C SER A 77 8.17 15.34 -0.95
N THR A 78 7.23 14.42 -0.70
CA THR A 78 6.95 13.25 -1.56
C THR A 78 6.62 13.64 -3.00
N ILE A 79 6.10 14.86 -3.24
CA ILE A 79 5.78 15.32 -4.60
C ILE A 79 7.00 15.32 -5.52
N LEU A 80 8.22 15.50 -4.98
CA LEU A 80 9.47 15.51 -5.75
C LEU A 80 9.79 14.20 -6.49
N ILE A 81 9.16 13.09 -6.09
CA ILE A 81 9.35 11.79 -6.73
C ILE A 81 8.03 11.18 -7.21
N LEU A 82 6.91 11.89 -7.07
CA LEU A 82 5.59 11.35 -7.33
C LEU A 82 5.41 10.97 -8.80
N ASP A 83 5.97 11.78 -9.71
CA ASP A 83 6.01 11.53 -11.16
C ASP A 83 6.80 10.27 -11.53
N LYS A 84 7.69 9.79 -10.65
CA LYS A 84 8.52 8.59 -10.85
C LYS A 84 7.86 7.32 -10.32
N ILE A 85 6.80 7.43 -9.52
CA ILE A 85 6.05 6.29 -8.96
C ILE A 85 4.73 6.16 -9.71
N VAL A 86 4.63 5.16 -10.58
CA VAL A 86 3.44 4.91 -11.42
C VAL A 86 2.35 4.19 -10.63
N TYR A 87 2.75 3.27 -9.76
CA TYR A 87 1.83 2.44 -8.98
C TYR A 87 2.49 2.01 -7.67
N ALA A 88 1.69 1.89 -6.62
CA ALA A 88 2.13 1.39 -5.33
C ALA A 88 1.03 0.55 -4.66
N ALA A 89 1.41 -0.65 -4.20
CA ALA A 89 0.52 -1.56 -3.49
C ALA A 89 1.21 -2.16 -2.26
N ALA A 90 0.45 -2.47 -1.22
CA ALA A 90 0.95 -3.24 -0.08
C ALA A 90 0.22 -4.58 0.00
N GLY A 91 0.89 -5.57 0.59
CA GLY A 91 0.32 -6.87 0.87
C GLY A 91 0.85 -7.47 2.16
N ALA A 92 0.05 -8.33 2.77
CA ALA A 92 0.44 -9.12 3.94
C ALA A 92 -0.31 -10.45 3.91
N GLU A 93 0.35 -11.53 4.33
CA GLU A 93 -0.27 -12.87 4.42
C GLU A 93 -1.40 -12.93 5.43
N GLY A 94 -1.28 -12.12 6.47
CA GLY A 94 -2.32 -11.89 7.45
C GLY A 94 -2.14 -10.54 8.13
N TRP A 95 -3.24 -9.94 8.56
CA TRP A 95 -3.24 -8.71 9.35
C TRP A 95 -4.35 -8.72 10.40
N MET A 96 -4.11 -8.05 11.52
CA MET A 96 -5.08 -7.94 12.61
C MET A 96 -5.00 -6.56 13.27
N PRO A 97 -6.13 -5.84 13.39
CA PRO A 97 -6.20 -4.62 14.16
C PRO A 97 -5.93 -4.85 15.65
N ALA A 98 -5.12 -3.98 16.27
CA ALA A 98 -4.83 -4.00 17.70
C ALA A 98 -6.10 -3.98 18.58
N LYS A 99 -7.13 -3.24 18.13
CA LYS A 99 -8.44 -3.20 18.80
C LYS A 99 -9.07 -4.59 18.98
N ASP A 100 -8.82 -5.51 18.05
CA ASP A 100 -9.43 -6.85 18.09
C ASP A 100 -8.72 -7.73 19.13
N VAL A 101 -7.41 -7.55 19.32
CA VAL A 101 -6.66 -8.16 20.42
C VAL A 101 -7.09 -7.58 21.77
N GLU A 102 -7.20 -6.26 21.86
CA GLU A 102 -7.58 -5.58 23.11
C GLU A 102 -8.97 -5.93 23.60
N ARG A 103 -9.94 -6.07 22.68
CA ARG A 103 -11.29 -6.49 23.05
C ARG A 103 -11.28 -7.79 23.85
N ILE A 104 -10.46 -8.76 23.44
CA ILE A 104 -10.34 -10.05 24.14
C ILE A 104 -9.84 -9.84 25.58
N TYR A 105 -8.80 -9.03 25.76
CA TYR A 105 -8.22 -8.75 27.09
C TYR A 105 -9.07 -7.81 27.94
N GLN A 106 -9.92 -6.97 27.36
CA GLN A 106 -10.75 -6.04 28.12
C GLN A 106 -12.03 -6.69 28.64
N LEU A 107 -12.54 -7.72 27.96
CA LEU A 107 -13.74 -8.45 28.39
C LEU A 107 -13.63 -8.99 29.81
N ILE A 108 -12.45 -9.49 30.22
CA ILE A 108 -12.25 -10.04 31.57
C ILE A 108 -12.36 -8.98 32.70
N TYR A 109 -12.16 -7.70 32.39
CA TYR A 109 -12.24 -6.60 33.36
C TYR A 109 -13.64 -5.96 33.41
N GLN A 110 -14.53 -6.31 32.48
CA GLN A 110 -15.93 -5.90 32.54
C GLN A 110 -16.68 -6.69 33.61
N LYS A 111 -17.78 -6.12 34.13
CA LYS A 111 -18.69 -6.88 35.00
C LYS A 111 -19.27 -8.07 34.22
N LYS A 112 -19.49 -9.21 34.89
CA LYS A 112 -19.95 -10.47 34.26
C LYS A 112 -21.20 -10.29 33.41
N GLU A 113 -22.11 -9.42 33.82
CA GLU A 113 -23.36 -9.15 33.10
C GLU A 113 -23.14 -8.48 31.73
N ARG A 114 -21.94 -7.95 31.49
CA ARG A 114 -21.54 -7.25 30.26
C ARG A 114 -20.66 -8.10 29.35
N TRP A 115 -20.26 -9.31 29.77
CA TRP A 115 -19.39 -10.18 28.96
C TRP A 115 -20.06 -10.62 27.65
N SER A 116 -21.39 -10.67 27.62
CA SER A 116 -22.17 -10.99 26.42
C SER A 116 -22.37 -9.81 25.48
N SER A 117 -22.05 -8.58 25.91
CA SER A 117 -22.25 -7.35 25.14
C SER A 117 -20.95 -6.91 24.47
N LEU A 118 -20.71 -7.39 23.26
CA LEU A 118 -19.52 -7.02 22.47
C LEU A 118 -19.47 -5.50 22.21
N GLU A 119 -20.62 -4.84 22.16
CA GLU A 119 -20.75 -3.38 22.05
C GLU A 119 -20.25 -2.60 23.28
N LEU A 120 -20.03 -3.27 24.41
CA LEU A 120 -19.51 -2.68 25.65
C LEU A 120 -18.04 -3.04 25.90
N ALA A 121 -17.43 -3.81 25.01
CA ALA A 121 -16.00 -4.13 25.03
C ALA A 121 -15.11 -2.96 24.54
N TYR A 122 -15.66 -1.75 24.41
CA TYR A 122 -14.93 -0.55 24.03
C TYR A 122 -14.52 0.25 25.26
N THR A 123 -13.23 0.56 25.35
CA THR A 123 -12.70 1.54 26.30
C THR A 123 -12.08 2.70 25.52
N VAL A 124 -11.39 3.62 26.20
CA VAL A 124 -10.50 4.62 25.59
C VAL A 124 -9.31 3.87 24.97
N GLY A 125 -9.58 3.14 23.90
CA GLY A 125 -8.74 2.09 23.34
C GLY A 125 -7.52 2.66 22.60
N VAL A 126 -6.55 1.79 22.44
CA VAL A 126 -5.26 2.10 21.81
C VAL A 126 -5.46 2.62 20.40
N ARG A 127 -4.61 3.57 20.03
CA ARG A 127 -4.64 4.18 18.70
C ARG A 127 -4.56 3.09 17.64
N GLY A 128 -5.33 3.21 16.56
CA GLY A 128 -5.43 2.17 15.53
C GLY A 128 -4.05 1.69 15.03
N ASN A 129 -3.66 0.49 15.40
CA ASN A 129 -2.44 -0.16 14.94
C ASN A 129 -2.80 -1.49 14.28
N ILE A 130 -2.10 -1.88 13.24
CA ILE A 130 -2.30 -3.15 12.55
C ILE A 130 -1.05 -4.00 12.70
N TYR A 131 -1.21 -5.20 13.26
CA TYR A 131 -0.16 -6.21 13.30
C TYR A 131 -0.25 -7.12 12.08
N TYR A 132 0.89 -7.59 11.60
CA TYR A 132 0.97 -8.49 10.45
C TYR A 132 1.44 -9.88 10.88
N LEU A 133 0.99 -10.91 10.18
CA LEU A 133 1.43 -12.28 10.42
C LEU A 133 2.94 -12.39 10.21
N ASP A 134 3.65 -13.00 11.17
CA ASP A 134 5.13 -13.08 11.21
C ASP A 134 5.86 -11.73 11.09
N ASP A 135 5.18 -10.63 11.44
CA ASP A 135 5.62 -9.25 11.21
C ASP A 135 5.88 -8.91 9.74
N LYS A 136 5.46 -9.74 8.78
CA LYS A 136 5.79 -9.58 7.36
C LYS A 136 4.84 -8.62 6.66
N LEU A 137 5.42 -7.61 6.02
CA LEU A 137 4.72 -6.67 5.16
C LEU A 137 5.47 -6.53 3.83
N TYR A 138 4.73 -6.64 2.73
CA TYR A 138 5.25 -6.57 1.38
C TYR A 138 4.81 -5.28 0.70
N LEU A 139 5.75 -4.60 0.04
CA LEU A 139 5.48 -3.37 -0.71
C LEU A 139 5.83 -3.61 -2.18
N LEU A 140 4.93 -3.23 -3.07
CA LEU A 140 5.16 -3.21 -4.51
C LEU A 140 5.21 -1.76 -4.97
N TYR A 141 6.24 -1.42 -5.73
CA TYR A 141 6.33 -0.16 -6.47
C TYR A 141 6.54 -0.44 -7.96
N ILE A 142 5.87 0.32 -8.82
CA ILE A 142 6.22 0.40 -10.23
C ILE A 142 6.83 1.76 -10.49
N LEU A 143 8.11 1.78 -10.88
CA LEU A 143 8.93 2.98 -11.00
C LEU A 143 9.37 3.23 -12.44
N ILE A 144 9.51 4.49 -12.84
CA ILE A 144 10.07 4.87 -14.16
C ILE A 144 11.61 4.91 -14.12
N ASN A 145 12.21 5.03 -12.93
CA ASN A 145 13.67 5.08 -12.77
C ASN A 145 14.14 3.98 -11.82
N LYS A 146 15.04 3.12 -12.30
CA LYS A 146 15.70 2.06 -11.53
C LYS A 146 16.49 2.60 -10.32
N GLU A 147 17.11 3.76 -10.44
CA GLU A 147 17.90 4.36 -9.35
C GLU A 147 17.06 4.64 -8.11
N LEU A 148 15.76 4.93 -8.29
CA LEU A 148 14.86 5.18 -7.17
C LEU A 148 14.65 3.91 -6.32
N ALA A 149 14.81 2.73 -6.92
CA ALA A 149 14.72 1.45 -6.22
C ALA A 149 15.82 1.28 -5.17
N ASN A 150 17.00 1.89 -5.35
CA ASN A 150 18.10 1.81 -4.37
C ASN A 150 17.72 2.43 -3.01
N TYR A 151 16.78 3.38 -3.00
CA TYR A 151 16.30 4.01 -1.78
C TYR A 151 15.31 3.12 -1.00
N ALA A 152 14.82 2.03 -1.59
CA ALA A 152 13.92 1.11 -0.91
C ALA A 152 14.57 0.50 0.34
N TYR A 153 15.87 0.19 0.32
CA TYR A 153 16.62 -0.26 1.50
C TYR A 153 16.67 0.77 2.63
N GLY A 154 16.49 2.05 2.32
CA GLY A 154 16.46 3.13 3.30
C GLY A 154 15.10 3.35 3.95
N ILE A 155 14.08 2.54 3.64
CA ILE A 155 12.77 2.63 4.28
C ILE A 155 12.90 2.14 5.72
N THR A 156 12.89 3.07 6.67
CA THR A 156 12.97 2.76 8.12
C THR A 156 11.63 2.89 8.83
N ARG A 157 10.60 3.41 8.15
CA ARG A 157 9.27 3.66 8.73
C ARG A 157 8.18 3.69 7.67
N ILE A 158 6.97 3.30 8.06
CA ILE A 158 5.78 3.35 7.19
C ILE A 158 4.61 3.98 7.96
N GLY A 159 4.06 5.08 7.45
CA GLY A 159 3.02 5.84 8.15
C GLY A 159 3.64 6.81 9.17
N ARG A 160 3.40 6.59 10.47
CA ARG A 160 3.84 7.51 11.53
C ARG A 160 5.32 7.34 11.88
N LYS A 161 5.88 8.33 12.58
CA LYS A 161 7.30 8.30 13.02
C LYS A 161 7.60 7.14 13.99
N GLU A 162 6.59 6.65 14.71
CA GLU A 162 6.67 5.51 15.63
C GLU A 162 6.62 4.12 14.96
N ASN A 163 6.17 4.04 13.70
CA ASN A 163 5.98 2.78 12.98
C ASN A 163 7.27 2.36 12.28
N LEU A 164 8.22 1.84 13.05
CA LEU A 164 9.50 1.39 12.52
C LEU A 164 9.34 0.10 11.72
N VAL A 165 10.05 0.04 10.59
CA VAL A 165 10.16 -1.19 9.78
C VAL A 165 11.61 -1.46 9.44
N SER A 166 11.93 -2.74 9.22
CA SER A 166 13.21 -3.19 8.70
C SER A 166 13.02 -3.81 7.33
N VAL A 167 13.73 -3.33 6.32
CA VAL A 167 13.74 -3.94 4.99
C VAL A 167 14.63 -5.18 5.04
N GLU A 168 14.09 -6.33 4.69
CA GLU A 168 14.85 -7.59 4.62
C GLU A 168 15.41 -7.85 3.24
N ASP A 169 14.65 -7.50 2.20
CA ASP A 169 14.99 -7.82 0.81
C ASP A 169 14.31 -6.85 -0.17
N VAL A 170 14.99 -6.56 -1.28
CA VAL A 170 14.50 -5.71 -2.36
C VAL A 170 14.80 -6.36 -3.70
N THR A 171 13.75 -6.78 -4.39
CA THR A 171 13.83 -7.40 -5.72
C THR A 171 13.39 -6.40 -6.78
N VAL A 172 14.25 -6.18 -7.77
CA VAL A 172 14.03 -5.19 -8.85
C VAL A 172 14.11 -5.90 -10.18
N GLU A 173 12.99 -5.85 -10.93
CA GLU A 173 12.88 -6.47 -12.24
C GLU A 173 12.33 -5.47 -13.26
N GLU A 174 12.70 -5.63 -14.53
CA GLU A 174 12.05 -4.88 -15.60
C GLU A 174 10.58 -5.32 -15.71
N LEU A 175 9.66 -4.35 -15.74
CA LEU A 175 8.22 -4.63 -15.74
C LEU A 175 7.81 -5.53 -16.92
N SER A 176 8.42 -5.32 -18.08
CA SER A 176 8.16 -6.11 -19.30
C SER A 176 8.49 -7.60 -19.14
N LYS A 177 9.46 -7.94 -18.28
CA LYS A 177 9.94 -9.32 -18.06
C LYS A 177 9.07 -10.09 -17.06
N VAL A 178 8.38 -9.38 -16.16
CA VAL A 178 7.56 -9.99 -15.11
C VAL A 178 6.06 -10.08 -15.46
N ILE A 179 5.64 -9.61 -16.64
CA ILE A 179 4.25 -9.74 -17.08
C ILE A 179 3.94 -11.21 -17.37
N LYS A 180 2.99 -11.77 -16.60
CA LYS A 180 2.49 -13.13 -16.77
C LYS A 180 1.30 -13.20 -17.73
N SER A 181 0.34 -12.29 -17.59
CA SER A 181 -0.85 -12.24 -18.46
C SER A 181 -1.46 -10.83 -18.53
N ILE A 182 -2.19 -10.54 -19.61
CA ILE A 182 -2.85 -9.24 -19.83
C ILE A 182 -4.33 -9.47 -20.12
N GLY A 183 -5.19 -8.85 -19.30
CA GLY A 183 -6.64 -8.81 -19.53
C GLY A 183 -7.40 -10.12 -19.29
N SER A 184 -6.72 -11.17 -18.83
CA SER A 184 -7.30 -12.45 -18.41
C SER A 184 -6.34 -13.20 -17.49
N GLY A 185 -6.88 -14.13 -16.69
CA GLY A 185 -6.11 -15.00 -15.81
C GLY A 185 -6.65 -15.01 -14.39
N THR A 186 -6.53 -16.17 -13.74
CA THR A 186 -6.81 -16.33 -12.31
C THR A 186 -5.55 -16.01 -11.51
N PHE A 187 -5.74 -15.47 -10.32
CA PHE A 187 -4.64 -15.14 -9.41
C PHE A 187 -5.00 -15.45 -7.96
N GLU A 188 -3.96 -15.59 -7.16
CA GLU A 188 -4.00 -15.60 -5.70
C GLU A 188 -2.94 -14.60 -5.21
N THR A 189 -3.36 -13.57 -4.49
CA THR A 189 -2.49 -12.46 -4.10
C THR A 189 -2.74 -11.98 -2.68
N TYR A 190 -1.68 -11.54 -2.01
CA TYR A 190 -1.76 -10.88 -0.70
C TYR A 190 -1.83 -9.37 -0.80
N PHE A 191 -1.68 -8.81 -2.01
CA PHE A 191 -1.68 -7.38 -2.26
C PHE A 191 -3.10 -6.87 -2.45
N TYR A 192 -3.35 -5.64 -1.98
CA TYR A 192 -4.55 -4.95 -2.40
C TYR A 192 -4.47 -4.55 -3.88
N LEU A 193 -5.62 -4.45 -4.54
CA LEU A 193 -5.73 -4.07 -5.95
C LEU A 193 -6.98 -3.23 -6.20
N PRO A 194 -6.99 -2.32 -7.21
CA PRO A 194 -8.20 -1.57 -7.55
C PRO A 194 -9.35 -2.51 -7.96
N GLU A 195 -10.57 -2.22 -7.50
CA GLU A 195 -11.75 -3.06 -7.77
C GLU A 195 -12.07 -3.18 -9.28
N GLU A 196 -11.67 -2.17 -10.06
CA GLU A 196 -11.92 -2.10 -11.50
C GLU A 196 -11.13 -3.12 -12.32
N ILE A 197 -10.02 -3.66 -11.80
CA ILE A 197 -9.10 -4.51 -12.59
C ILE A 197 -9.39 -6.01 -12.48
N ALA A 198 -10.19 -6.44 -11.50
CA ALA A 198 -10.48 -7.86 -11.26
C ALA A 198 -11.86 -8.10 -10.65
N ILE A 199 -12.30 -9.36 -10.66
CA ILE A 199 -13.42 -9.86 -9.86
C ILE A 199 -12.80 -10.66 -8.71
N CYS A 200 -12.99 -10.20 -7.48
CA CYS A 200 -12.29 -10.72 -6.31
C CYS A 200 -13.22 -11.55 -5.41
N THR A 201 -12.62 -12.50 -4.70
CA THR A 201 -13.22 -13.32 -3.63
C THR A 201 -12.32 -13.27 -2.40
N ASN A 202 -12.87 -13.57 -1.22
CA ASN A 202 -12.18 -13.41 0.07
C ASN A 202 -11.62 -11.98 0.33
N HIS A 203 -12.40 -10.96 -0.06
CA HIS A 203 -11.97 -9.58 0.07
C HIS A 203 -13.06 -8.71 0.73
N GLU A 204 -12.63 -7.57 1.25
CA GLU A 204 -13.47 -6.42 1.55
C GLU A 204 -13.09 -5.25 0.65
N ILE A 205 -14.02 -4.33 0.46
CA ILE A 205 -13.81 -3.15 -0.38
C ILE A 205 -13.48 -1.97 0.53
N ILE A 206 -12.30 -1.41 0.35
CA ILE A 206 -11.79 -0.27 1.13
C ILE A 206 -11.43 0.87 0.19
N SER A 207 -11.84 2.08 0.54
CA SER A 207 -11.46 3.30 -0.16
C SER A 207 -10.09 3.79 0.33
N LEU A 208 -9.06 3.63 -0.51
CA LEU A 208 -7.69 4.06 -0.22
C LEU A 208 -7.36 5.38 -0.93
N PRO A 209 -6.61 6.30 -0.31
CA PRO A 209 -6.08 7.49 -0.98
C PRO A 209 -5.32 7.16 -2.27
N LYS A 210 -5.71 7.79 -3.37
CA LYS A 210 -5.09 7.61 -4.68
C LYS A 210 -3.73 8.28 -4.72
N LEU A 211 -2.83 7.76 -5.56
CA LEU A 211 -1.53 8.37 -5.81
C LEU A 211 -1.68 9.60 -6.75
N THR A 212 -2.19 10.71 -6.21
CA THR A 212 -2.33 11.98 -6.94
C THR A 212 -1.71 13.12 -6.13
N LYS A 213 -1.30 14.19 -6.81
CA LYS A 213 -0.61 15.32 -6.18
C LYS A 213 -1.46 15.99 -5.10
N GLU A 214 -2.76 16.09 -5.32
CA GLU A 214 -3.72 16.72 -4.42
C GLU A 214 -3.70 16.07 -3.03
N ASN A 215 -3.48 14.75 -2.96
CA ASN A 215 -3.41 14.01 -1.70
C ASN A 215 -2.11 14.24 -0.90
N PHE A 216 -1.12 14.92 -1.48
CA PHE A 216 0.12 15.31 -0.80
C PHE A 216 0.16 16.80 -0.43
N CYS A 217 -0.79 17.58 -0.93
CA CYS A 217 -0.97 18.99 -0.57
C CYS A 217 -2.07 19.13 0.48
N ARG A 218 -2.36 20.36 0.90
CA ARG A 218 -3.34 20.65 1.95
C ARG A 218 -4.77 20.45 1.43
N THR A 219 -5.25 19.21 1.40
CA THR A 219 -6.64 18.86 1.03
C THR A 219 -7.52 18.64 2.25
N THR A 220 -8.79 19.06 2.17
CA THR A 220 -9.79 18.81 3.22
C THR A 220 -10.24 17.36 3.23
N PHE A 221 -10.39 16.74 2.04
CA PHE A 221 -10.76 15.34 1.89
C PHE A 221 -9.84 14.68 0.86
N PRO A 222 -9.31 13.47 1.12
CA PRO A 222 -8.48 12.78 0.15
C PRO A 222 -9.31 12.33 -1.05
N ILE A 223 -8.71 12.36 -2.23
CA ILE A 223 -9.21 11.67 -3.41
C ILE A 223 -8.95 10.18 -3.21
N THR A 224 -10.00 9.38 -3.10
CA THR A 224 -9.91 7.93 -2.83
C THR A 224 -10.32 7.09 -4.02
N GLU A 225 -9.80 5.87 -4.07
CA GLU A 225 -10.14 4.83 -5.04
C GLU A 225 -10.47 3.52 -4.30
N ARG A 226 -11.45 2.77 -4.82
CA ARG A 226 -11.93 1.54 -4.20
C ARG A 226 -11.01 0.37 -4.53
N HIS A 227 -10.56 -0.33 -3.49
CA HIS A 227 -9.63 -1.44 -3.58
C HIS A 227 -10.21 -2.70 -2.94
N CYS A 228 -9.91 -3.86 -3.54
CA CYS A 228 -10.11 -5.15 -2.92
C CYS A 228 -8.93 -5.42 -1.97
N VAL A 229 -9.23 -5.63 -0.69
CA VAL A 229 -8.26 -5.90 0.38
C VAL A 229 -8.63 -7.24 1.03
N SER A 230 -7.65 -8.05 1.45
CA SER A 230 -7.91 -9.33 2.12
C SER A 230 -8.70 -9.12 3.42
N LYS A 231 -9.57 -10.07 3.80
CA LYS A 231 -10.38 -9.99 5.05
C LYS A 231 -9.60 -10.37 6.32
N GLY A 232 -8.36 -9.89 6.46
CA GLY A 232 -7.50 -10.21 7.60
C GLY A 232 -6.58 -11.39 7.31
N LEU A 233 -7.11 -12.61 7.15
CA LEU A 233 -6.30 -13.81 6.94
C LEU A 233 -6.45 -14.38 5.53
N GLY A 234 -5.32 -14.69 4.90
CA GLY A 234 -5.25 -15.38 3.62
C GLY A 234 -5.30 -14.46 2.40
N ALA A 235 -5.05 -15.06 1.24
CA ALA A 235 -4.96 -14.35 -0.02
C ALA A 235 -6.34 -13.96 -0.57
N VAL A 236 -6.34 -12.85 -1.33
CA VAL A 236 -7.42 -12.50 -2.27
C VAL A 236 -7.28 -13.38 -3.50
N ARG A 237 -8.38 -14.02 -3.89
CA ARG A 237 -8.43 -14.85 -5.11
C ARG A 237 -9.37 -14.23 -6.10
N GLY A 238 -9.06 -14.28 -7.38
CA GLY A 238 -9.91 -13.66 -8.38
C GLY A 238 -9.54 -13.96 -9.82
N GLU A 239 -10.31 -13.34 -10.70
CA GLU A 239 -10.08 -13.35 -12.14
C GLU A 239 -9.89 -11.92 -12.66
N LEU A 240 -8.89 -11.73 -13.51
CA LEU A 240 -8.56 -10.45 -14.13
C LEU A 240 -9.61 -10.01 -15.15
N LYS A 241 -9.99 -8.73 -15.07
CA LYS A 241 -10.75 -8.04 -16.11
C LYS A 241 -9.79 -7.52 -17.20
N ARG A 242 -10.35 -7.07 -18.32
CA ARG A 242 -9.59 -6.48 -19.45
C ARG A 242 -8.71 -5.27 -19.07
N ALA A 243 -9.06 -4.61 -17.97
CA ALA A 243 -8.34 -3.45 -17.43
C ALA A 243 -7.14 -3.83 -16.54
N GLY A 244 -6.95 -5.11 -16.22
CA GLY A 244 -5.85 -5.59 -15.38
C GLY A 244 -4.73 -6.28 -16.16
N VAL A 245 -3.58 -6.35 -15.52
CA VAL A 245 -2.39 -7.12 -15.93
C VAL A 245 -1.93 -7.93 -14.73
N LEU A 246 -1.58 -9.20 -14.94
CA LEU A 246 -0.93 -10.01 -13.92
C LEU A 246 0.57 -9.91 -14.09
N ILE A 247 1.27 -9.49 -13.04
CA ILE A 247 2.72 -9.65 -12.96
C ILE A 247 3.06 -10.78 -11.99
N ARG A 248 4.21 -11.43 -12.23
CA ARG A 248 4.81 -12.39 -11.32
C ARG A 248 6.23 -11.94 -10.98
N ILE A 249 6.45 -11.60 -9.73
CA ILE A 249 7.77 -11.25 -9.19
C ILE A 249 8.04 -12.19 -8.02
N GLU A 250 9.10 -12.99 -8.15
CA GLU A 250 9.37 -14.14 -7.29
C GLU A 250 8.15 -15.10 -7.21
N ASP A 251 7.64 -15.32 -6.00
CA ASP A 251 6.52 -16.20 -5.68
C ASP A 251 5.18 -15.46 -5.63
N PHE A 252 5.16 -14.14 -5.86
CA PHE A 252 3.94 -13.34 -5.81
C PHE A 252 3.33 -13.13 -7.18
N GLU A 253 2.04 -13.43 -7.28
CA GLU A 253 1.20 -12.99 -8.40
C GLU A 253 0.48 -11.71 -7.99
N ILE A 254 0.72 -10.61 -8.71
CA ILE A 254 0.22 -9.30 -8.32
C ILE A 254 -0.56 -8.69 -9.49
N PRO A 255 -1.89 -8.53 -9.36
CA PRO A 255 -2.69 -7.79 -10.34
C PRO A 255 -2.40 -6.30 -10.26
N ILE A 256 -2.11 -5.67 -11.40
CA ILE A 256 -1.90 -4.23 -11.53
C ILE A 256 -2.79 -3.63 -12.63
N PRO A 257 -3.12 -2.33 -12.58
CA PRO A 257 -3.86 -1.69 -13.67
C PRO A 257 -3.08 -1.69 -14.97
N ARG A 258 -3.76 -1.95 -16.08
CA ARG A 258 -3.16 -1.98 -17.42
C ARG A 258 -2.54 -0.63 -17.82
N GLN A 259 -3.09 0.48 -17.32
CA GLN A 259 -2.55 1.83 -17.52
C GLN A 259 -1.12 1.97 -17.01
N VAL A 260 -0.72 1.16 -16.02
CA VAL A 260 0.63 1.14 -15.46
C VAL A 260 1.65 0.57 -16.45
N VAL A 261 1.24 -0.30 -17.38
CA VAL A 261 2.12 -0.91 -18.37
C VAL A 261 2.23 -0.05 -19.65
N SER A 262 1.13 0.61 -20.04
CA SER A 262 1.01 1.40 -21.27
C SER A 262 2.05 2.51 -21.44
#